data_AF-A0AAW5N1P7-F1
#
_entry.id   AF-A0AAW5N1P7-F1
#
_cell.length_a   1.000
_cell.length_b   1.000
_cell.length_c   1.000
_cell.angle_alpha   90.00
_cell.angle_beta   90.00
_cell.angle_gamma   90.00
#
_symmetry.space_group_name_H-M   'P 1'
#
loop_
_entity.id
_entity.type
_entity.pdbx_description
1 polymer ?
#
loop_
_entity_poly.entity_id
_entity_poly.type
_entity_poly.pdbx_seq_one_letter_code
_entity_poly.pdbx_strand_id
1 'polypeptide(L)'
;GAYGTGNFTPSAEFNIFADPEAARVVFTSGVPLVMMGLDLTNQTVCTPDVIARMERAGGPAGELFSDIMNFTLKTQFENYGLAGGPVHDATCIGYLINPDGIKTQEMYVEVDVNSGPCYGRTVCDELGV
;
A
#
# COMPACT_ATOMS: atom_id res chain seq x y z
N GLY A 1 -1.67 -2.12 -5.65
CA GLY A 1 -0.97 -1.92 -6.94
C GLY A 1 0.33 -1.19 -6.75
N ALA A 2 1.10 -1.04 -7.83
CA ALA A 2 2.33 -0.24 -7.88
C ALA A 2 2.54 0.28 -9.31
N TYR A 3 2.81 1.57 -9.49
CA TYR A 3 3.15 2.09 -10.82
C TYR A 3 4.61 1.76 -11.20
N GLY A 4 5.49 1.70 -10.20
CA GLY A 4 6.90 1.28 -10.35
C GLY A 4 7.12 -0.23 -10.21
N THR A 5 7.56 -0.64 -9.01
CA THR A 5 8.02 -2.00 -8.68
C THR A 5 7.09 -2.71 -7.69
N GLY A 6 6.93 -4.02 -7.86
CA GLY A 6 6.12 -4.86 -6.98
C GLY A 6 6.82 -5.30 -5.70
N ASN A 7 6.05 -5.89 -4.77
CA ASN A 7 6.56 -6.52 -3.54
C ASN A 7 6.32 -8.04 -3.49
N PHE A 8 5.51 -8.59 -4.40
CA PHE A 8 5.28 -10.04 -4.49
C PHE A 8 6.06 -10.66 -5.65
N THR A 9 6.02 -9.99 -6.81
CA THR A 9 6.97 -10.19 -7.90
C THR A 9 7.71 -8.88 -8.17
N PRO A 10 8.78 -8.84 -8.97
CA PRO A 10 9.41 -7.58 -9.36
C PRO A 10 8.44 -6.57 -10.01
N SER A 11 7.34 -7.04 -10.61
CA SER A 11 6.37 -6.25 -11.37
C SER A 11 5.03 -6.04 -10.66
N ALA A 12 4.65 -6.89 -9.70
CA ALA A 12 3.31 -6.93 -9.13
C ALA A 12 3.30 -6.75 -7.60
N GLU A 13 2.36 -5.94 -7.14
CA GLU A 13 1.99 -5.83 -5.73
C GLU A 13 1.06 -6.99 -5.35
N PHE A 14 1.22 -7.51 -4.13
CA PHE A 14 0.54 -8.71 -3.63
C PHE A 14 -0.97 -8.76 -3.90
N ASN A 15 -1.74 -7.73 -3.52
CA ASN A 15 -3.19 -7.73 -3.65
C ASN A 15 -3.64 -7.79 -5.11
N ILE A 16 -2.92 -7.11 -6.02
CA ILE A 16 -3.22 -7.21 -7.46
C ILE A 16 -2.81 -8.60 -7.97
N PHE A 17 -1.65 -9.11 -7.58
CA PHE A 17 -1.19 -10.45 -7.99
C PHE A 17 -2.11 -11.57 -7.51
N ALA A 18 -2.74 -11.41 -6.34
CA ALA A 18 -3.62 -12.42 -5.76
C ALA A 18 -4.83 -12.72 -6.66
N ASP A 19 -5.36 -11.71 -7.37
CA ASP A 19 -6.43 -11.85 -8.35
C ASP A 19 -6.38 -10.71 -9.41
N PRO A 20 -5.49 -10.82 -10.43
CA PRO A 20 -5.34 -9.79 -11.46
C PRO A 20 -6.59 -9.62 -12.31
N GLU A 21 -7.36 -10.69 -12.53
CA GLU A 21 -8.60 -10.69 -13.29
C GLU A 21 -9.68 -9.87 -12.58
N ALA A 22 -9.87 -10.07 -11.27
CA ALA A 22 -10.78 -9.23 -10.48
C ALA A 22 -10.32 -7.77 -10.42
N ALA A 23 -9.02 -7.54 -10.24
CA ALA A 23 -8.47 -6.19 -10.29
C ALA A 23 -8.74 -5.52 -11.65
N ARG A 24 -8.54 -6.24 -12.77
CA ARG A 24 -8.86 -5.74 -14.11
C ARG A 24 -10.32 -5.32 -14.24
N VAL A 25 -11.27 -6.10 -13.69
CA VAL A 25 -12.69 -5.74 -13.68
C VAL A 25 -12.91 -4.43 -12.93
N VAL A 26 -12.29 -4.24 -11.76
CA VAL A 26 -12.39 -2.99 -10.99
C VAL A 26 -11.83 -1.81 -11.78
N PHE A 27 -10.59 -1.90 -12.27
CA PHE A 27 -9.93 -0.82 -13.03
C PHE A 27 -10.64 -0.45 -14.33
N THR A 28 -11.42 -1.38 -14.91
CA THR A 28 -12.19 -1.14 -16.15
C THR A 28 -13.67 -0.87 -15.91
N SER A 29 -14.11 -0.77 -14.66
CA SER A 29 -15.54 -0.63 -14.30
C SER A 29 -16.15 0.75 -14.61
N GLY A 30 -15.33 1.78 -14.82
CA GLY A 30 -15.77 3.16 -15.06
C GLY A 30 -16.14 3.94 -13.79
N VAL A 31 -15.98 3.36 -12.59
CA VAL A 31 -16.12 4.12 -11.35
C VAL A 31 -14.88 4.98 -11.09
N PRO A 32 -15.00 6.13 -10.40
CA PRO A 32 -13.83 6.87 -9.94
C PRO A 32 -13.00 6.03 -8.98
N LEU A 33 -11.70 5.92 -9.24
CA LEU A 33 -10.77 5.11 -8.46
C LEU A 33 -9.58 5.94 -8.00
N VAL A 34 -9.11 5.64 -6.79
CA VAL A 34 -7.83 6.15 -6.28
C VAL A 34 -7.02 4.94 -5.83
N MET A 35 -5.87 4.71 -6.46
CA MET A 35 -4.98 3.62 -6.11
C MET A 35 -3.94 4.08 -5.08
N MET A 36 -4.07 3.62 -3.83
CA MET A 36 -3.02 3.76 -2.82
C MET A 36 -1.92 2.71 -3.03
N GLY A 37 -1.04 2.96 -4.01
CA GLY A 37 0.00 2.01 -4.43
C GLY A 37 1.22 1.92 -3.50
N LEU A 38 2.13 0.99 -3.80
CA LEU A 38 3.42 0.85 -3.08
C LEU A 38 4.28 2.11 -3.15
N ASP A 39 4.19 2.85 -4.26
CA ASP A 39 4.94 4.08 -4.47
C ASP A 39 4.59 5.16 -3.44
N LEU A 40 3.35 5.14 -2.91
CA LEU A 40 2.93 5.95 -1.76
C LEU A 40 3.19 5.22 -0.44
N THR A 41 2.67 4.00 -0.29
CA THR A 41 2.61 3.31 1.00
C THR A 41 3.97 2.90 1.55
N ASN A 42 5.01 2.81 0.72
CA ASN A 42 6.37 2.62 1.22
C ASN A 42 6.91 3.85 1.98
N GLN A 43 6.26 5.01 1.86
CA GLN A 43 6.60 6.22 2.61
C GLN A 43 5.94 6.25 4.00
N THR A 44 4.93 5.41 4.28
CA THR A 44 4.15 5.41 5.52
C THR A 44 4.74 4.47 6.57
N VAL A 45 6.02 4.67 6.86
CA VAL A 45 6.79 3.84 7.78
C VAL A 45 6.32 4.06 9.23
N CYS A 46 5.84 2.99 9.86
CA CYS A 46 5.57 2.99 11.30
C CYS A 46 6.87 2.70 12.06
N THR A 47 7.33 3.69 12.80
CA THR A 47 8.53 3.63 13.65
C THR A 47 8.16 3.34 15.11
N PRO A 48 9.11 2.93 15.95
CA PRO A 48 8.88 2.80 17.39
C PRO A 48 8.27 4.06 18.04
N ASP A 49 8.65 5.26 17.59
CA ASP A 49 8.07 6.52 18.08
C ASP A 49 6.59 6.67 17.73
N VAL A 50 6.15 6.15 16.57
CA VAL A 50 4.73 6.11 16.19
C VAL A 50 3.96 5.18 17.12
N ILE A 51 4.50 3.99 17.39
CA ILE A 51 3.89 3.02 18.34
C ILE A 51 3.76 3.66 19.73
N ALA A 52 4.84 4.22 20.27
CA ALA A 52 4.85 4.86 21.58
C ALA A 52 3.91 6.09 21.66
N ARG A 53 3.64 6.77 20.55
CA ARG A 53 2.63 7.84 20.49
C ARG A 53 1.21 7.26 20.60
N MET A 54 0.93 6.14 19.95
CA MET A 54 -0.38 5.49 20.01
C MET A 54 -0.65 4.87 21.38
N GLU A 55 0.37 4.28 22.02
CA GLU A 55 0.27 3.81 23.43
C GLU A 55 -0.07 4.95 24.39
N ARG A 56 0.60 6.10 24.24
CA ARG A 56 0.34 7.29 25.07
C ARG A 56 -1.02 7.93 24.82
N ALA A 57 -1.56 7.82 23.61
CA ALA A 57 -2.92 8.27 23.31
C ALA A 57 -3.96 7.44 24.08
N GLY A 58 -3.64 6.16 24.36
CA GLY A 58 -4.41 5.26 25.19
C GLY A 58 -5.75 4.81 24.58
N GLY A 59 -6.48 4.02 25.36
CA GLY A 59 -7.78 3.48 24.96
C GLY A 59 -7.69 2.31 23.97
N PRO A 60 -8.83 1.66 23.66
CA PRO A 60 -8.83 0.35 23.00
C PRO A 60 -8.17 0.34 21.61
N ALA A 61 -8.27 1.44 20.86
CA ALA A 61 -7.68 1.55 19.53
C ALA A 61 -6.16 1.75 19.58
N GLY A 62 -5.67 2.55 20.53
CA GLY A 62 -4.23 2.77 20.73
C GLY A 62 -3.54 1.50 21.20
N GLU A 63 -4.14 0.79 22.17
CA GLU A 63 -3.67 -0.50 22.67
C GLU A 63 -3.60 -1.55 21.56
N LEU A 64 -4.70 -1.75 20.82
CA LEU A 64 -4.75 -2.72 19.72
C LEU A 64 -3.74 -2.40 18.60
N PHE A 65 -3.62 -1.12 18.21
CA PHE A 65 -2.65 -0.72 17.20
C PHE A 65 -1.23 -1.08 17.64
N SER A 66 -0.88 -0.75 18.87
CA SER A 66 0.46 -0.99 19.39
C SER A 66 0.76 -2.47 19.51
N ASP A 67 -0.20 -3.30 19.95
CA ASP A 67 -0.05 -4.75 19.99
C ASP A 67 0.22 -5.35 18.61
N ILE A 68 -0.59 -4.95 17.60
CA ILE A 68 -0.41 -5.41 16.21
C ILE A 68 0.97 -4.99 15.69
N MET A 69 1.32 -3.71 15.82
CA MET A 69 2.57 -3.21 15.24
C MET A 69 3.81 -3.75 15.93
N ASN A 70 3.77 -3.91 17.27
CA ASN A 70 4.85 -4.56 18.01
C ASN A 70 5.02 -6.02 17.55
N PHE A 71 3.94 -6.75 17.26
CA PHE A 71 4.04 -8.09 16.71
C PHE A 71 4.60 -8.11 15.28
N THR A 72 4.03 -7.30 14.38
CA THR A 72 4.34 -7.32 12.95
C THR A 72 5.74 -6.79 12.64
N LEU A 73 6.22 -5.77 13.38
CA LEU A 73 7.52 -5.15 13.13
C LEU A 73 8.67 -5.77 13.91
N LYS A 74 8.40 -6.55 14.96
CA LYS A 74 9.43 -7.22 15.76
C LYS A 74 10.40 -8.02 14.88
N THR A 75 9.87 -8.84 13.98
CA THR A 75 10.69 -9.66 13.07
C THR A 75 11.50 -8.80 12.09
N GLN A 76 10.97 -7.66 11.66
CA GLN A 76 11.70 -6.76 10.75
C GLN A 76 12.88 -6.08 11.44
N PHE A 77 12.70 -5.66 12.69
CA PHE A 77 13.77 -5.11 13.50
C PHE A 77 14.82 -6.19 13.84
N GLU A 78 14.39 -7.34 14.35
CA GLU A 78 15.29 -8.42 14.81
C GLU A 78 16.12 -9.02 13.68
N ASN A 79 15.53 -9.24 12.49
CA ASN A 79 16.22 -9.94 11.39
C ASN A 79 16.93 -9.00 10.42
N TYR A 80 16.48 -7.75 10.28
CA TYR A 80 16.97 -6.84 9.24
C TYR A 80 17.44 -5.48 9.78
N GLY A 81 17.32 -5.23 11.09
CA GLY A 81 17.73 -3.96 11.70
C GLY A 81 16.94 -2.75 11.20
N LEU A 82 15.76 -2.98 10.60
CA LEU A 82 14.94 -1.92 10.03
C LEU A 82 14.28 -1.11 11.14
N ALA A 83 14.33 0.22 11.01
CA ALA A 83 13.77 1.16 11.99
C ALA A 83 12.23 1.18 12.03
N GLY A 84 11.56 0.40 11.18
CA GLY A 84 10.11 0.34 11.03
C GLY A 84 9.71 -0.34 9.73
N GLY A 85 8.40 -0.49 9.52
CA GLY A 85 7.84 -1.05 8.30
C GLY A 85 6.63 -0.24 7.82
N PRO A 86 6.30 -0.29 6.52
CA PRO A 86 5.19 0.46 5.95
C PRO A 86 3.84 -0.03 6.48
N VAL A 87 2.91 0.90 6.71
CA VAL A 87 1.51 0.61 6.97
C VAL A 87 0.71 0.95 5.72
N HIS A 88 0.34 -0.07 4.95
CA HIS A 88 -0.26 0.09 3.63
C HIS A 88 -1.74 0.50 3.71
N ASP A 89 -2.57 -0.36 4.29
CA ASP A 89 -4.03 -0.27 4.18
C ASP A 89 -4.61 1.01 4.81
N ALA A 90 -4.00 1.49 5.89
CA ALA A 90 -4.43 2.69 6.60
C ALA A 90 -4.37 3.96 5.72
N THR A 91 -3.58 3.95 4.65
CA THR A 91 -3.50 5.09 3.70
C THR A 91 -4.81 5.36 2.98
N CYS A 92 -5.61 4.32 2.71
CA CYS A 92 -6.94 4.49 2.10
C CYS A 92 -7.85 5.30 3.01
N ILE A 93 -7.91 4.96 4.30
CA ILE A 93 -8.68 5.72 5.29
C ILE A 93 -8.09 7.12 5.51
N GLY A 94 -6.76 7.23 5.54
CA GLY A 94 -6.06 8.52 5.63
C GLY A 94 -6.45 9.47 4.48
N TYR A 95 -6.52 8.96 3.25
CA TYR A 95 -6.99 9.69 2.08
C TYR A 95 -8.44 10.15 2.23
N LEU A 96 -9.34 9.27 2.70
CA LEU A 96 -10.75 9.63 2.90
C LEU A 96 -10.95 10.70 3.98
N ILE A 97 -10.12 10.71 5.02
CA ILE A 97 -10.19 11.69 6.11
C ILE A 97 -9.62 13.04 5.66
N ASN A 98 -8.49 13.04 4.95
CA ASN A 98 -7.82 14.24 4.48
C ASN A 98 -7.24 14.05 3.07
N PRO A 99 -8.06 14.22 2.02
CA PRO A 99 -7.64 14.02 0.64
C PRO A 99 -6.46 14.93 0.25
N ASP A 100 -6.44 16.17 0.75
CA ASP A 100 -5.38 17.15 0.46
C ASP A 100 -4.03 16.77 1.09
N GLY A 101 -4.02 15.85 2.05
CA GLY A 101 -2.82 15.33 2.69
C GLY A 101 -2.02 14.36 1.83
N ILE A 102 -2.61 13.84 0.73
CA ILE A 102 -1.98 12.89 -0.17
C ILE A 102 -2.07 13.42 -1.59
N LYS A 103 -0.91 13.64 -2.22
CA LYS A 103 -0.87 14.05 -3.61
C LYS A 103 -1.23 12.86 -4.50
N THR A 104 -2.22 13.05 -5.37
CA THR A 104 -2.60 12.09 -6.40
C THR A 104 -2.27 12.64 -7.80
N GLN A 105 -2.19 11.73 -8.77
CA GLN A 105 -2.09 12.04 -10.19
C GLN A 105 -3.07 11.14 -10.94
N GLU A 106 -3.87 11.75 -11.81
CA GLU A 106 -4.72 11.01 -12.74
C GLU A 106 -3.85 10.28 -13.77
N MET A 107 -4.10 8.99 -13.96
CA MET A 107 -3.36 8.13 -14.89
C MET A 107 -4.33 7.16 -15.56
N TYR A 108 -4.07 6.82 -16.82
CA TYR A 108 -4.62 5.59 -17.38
C TYR A 108 -3.92 4.40 -16.71
N VAL A 109 -4.70 3.43 -16.23
CA VAL A 109 -4.17 2.25 -15.56
C VAL A 109 -4.81 1.00 -16.13
N GLU A 110 -3.97 0.03 -16.48
CA GLU A 110 -4.37 -1.28 -16.97
C GLU A 110 -3.72 -2.38 -16.13
N VAL A 111 -4.46 -3.45 -15.81
CA VAL A 111 -3.92 -4.59 -15.05
C VAL A 111 -3.50 -5.69 -16.01
N ASP A 112 -2.21 -6.04 -16.07
CA ASP A 112 -1.75 -7.13 -16.93
C ASP A 112 -2.24 -8.50 -16.39
N VAL A 113 -3.06 -9.16 -17.20
CA VAL A 113 -3.62 -10.50 -16.94
C VAL A 113 -3.04 -11.54 -17.90
N ASN A 114 -2.08 -11.15 -18.74
CA ASN A 114 -1.42 -12.10 -19.63
C ASN A 114 -0.43 -12.94 -18.83
N SER A 115 -0.32 -14.22 -19.18
CA SER A 115 0.69 -15.09 -18.59
C SER A 115 2.09 -14.57 -18.93
N GLY A 116 2.89 -14.29 -17.91
CA GLY A 116 4.25 -13.79 -18.09
C GLY A 116 4.83 -13.11 -16.86
N PRO A 117 6.03 -12.52 -16.97
CA PRO A 117 6.72 -11.88 -15.86
C PRO A 117 6.01 -10.61 -15.34
N CYS A 118 5.02 -10.10 -16.07
CA CYS A 118 4.23 -8.93 -15.70
C CYS A 118 2.82 -9.28 -15.21
N TYR A 119 2.46 -10.56 -15.06
CA TYR A 119 1.15 -10.95 -14.53
C TYR A 119 0.88 -10.29 -13.16
N GLY A 120 -0.23 -9.56 -13.04
CA GLY A 120 -0.60 -8.77 -11.87
C GLY A 120 0.01 -7.36 -11.81
N ARG A 121 0.72 -6.90 -12.86
CA ARG A 121 1.24 -5.53 -12.92
C ARG A 121 0.10 -4.54 -13.15
N THR A 122 0.07 -3.46 -12.36
CA THR A 122 -0.67 -2.24 -12.70
C THR A 122 0.18 -1.38 -13.64
N VAL A 123 -0.09 -1.49 -14.94
CA VAL A 123 0.55 -0.68 -16.00
C VAL A 123 -0.06 0.71 -15.96
N CYS A 124 0.67 1.66 -15.38
CA CYS A 124 0.22 3.04 -15.20
C CYS A 124 0.94 3.95 -16.20
N ASP A 125 0.18 4.72 -16.97
CA ASP A 125 0.71 5.72 -17.88
C ASP A 125 1.01 7.04 -17.13
N GLU A 126 2.16 7.08 -16.46
CA GLU A 126 2.61 8.25 -15.70
C GLU A 126 2.91 9.47 -16.61
N LEU A 127 3.25 9.22 -17.88
CA LEU A 127 3.72 10.26 -18.81
C LEU A 127 2.66 10.71 -19.83
N GLY A 128 1.53 10.03 -19.93
CA GLY A 128 0.42 10.41 -20.82
C GLY A 128 0.66 10.07 -22.29
N VAL A 129 1.33 8.96 -22.60
CA VAL A 129 1.81 8.60 -23.96
C VAL A 129 0.88 7.69 -24.75
#